data_AF-X0ZK62-F1
#
_entry.id   AF-X0ZK62-F1
#
_cell.length_a   1.000
_cell.length_b   1.000
_cell.length_c   1.000
_cell.angle_alpha   90.00
_cell.angle_beta   90.00
_cell.angle_gamma   90.00
#
_symmetry.space_group_name_H-M   'P 1'
#
loop_
_entity.id
_entity.type
_entity.pdbx_description
1 polymer ?
#
loop_
_entity_poly.entity_id
_entity_poly.type
_entity_poly.pdbx_seq_one_letter_code
_entity_poly.pdbx_strand_id
1 'polypeptide(L)'
;SFINNNYIFIMDDGLASGFTMLAAIKMIKKYNPKQLYIGIPTAPLHTVTRIQHEVDEIYCPNIRKTSWFAVADAYKHWYDVPESEVLEIIKNSKFYVKE
;
A
#
# COMPACT_ATOMS: atom_id res chain seq x y z
N SER A 1 -5.32 10.24 -17.46
CA SER A 1 -5.20 9.47 -16.21
C SER A 1 -4.41 10.29 -15.22
N PHE A 2 -4.85 10.35 -13.96
CA PHE A 2 -4.10 10.97 -12.85
C PHE A 2 -2.73 10.32 -12.61
N ILE A 3 -2.47 9.16 -13.22
CA ILE A 3 -1.23 8.40 -13.02
C ILE A 3 -0.10 8.88 -13.96
N ASN A 4 -0.40 9.17 -15.23
CA ASN A 4 0.63 9.43 -16.25
C ASN A 4 1.47 10.67 -15.91
N ASN A 5 2.80 10.51 -15.94
CA ASN A 5 3.78 11.54 -15.62
C ASN A 5 3.60 12.19 -14.24
N ASN A 6 2.98 11.49 -13.28
CA ASN A 6 2.82 11.95 -11.90
C ASN A 6 3.58 11.07 -10.90
N TYR A 7 3.79 11.60 -9.70
CA TYR A 7 4.33 10.88 -8.55
C TYR A 7 3.20 10.15 -7.83
N ILE A 8 3.30 8.83 -7.66
CA ILE A 8 2.22 7.99 -7.14
C ILE A 8 2.66 7.29 -5.87
N PHE A 9 1.82 7.35 -4.85
CA PHE A 9 1.97 6.57 -3.62
C PHE A 9 0.87 5.52 -3.56
N ILE A 10 1.25 4.25 -3.39
CA ILE A 10 0.33 3.17 -3.06
C ILE A 10 0.40 2.95 -1.54
N MET A 11 -0.76 2.91 -0.90
CA MET A 11 -0.89 2.77 0.55
C MET A 11 -1.64 1.49 0.90
N ASP A 12 -1.27 0.87 2.02
CA ASP A 12 -1.98 -0.27 2.63
C ASP A 12 -1.73 -0.25 4.15
N ASP A 13 -2.49 -1.03 4.92
CA ASP A 13 -2.31 -1.17 6.38
C ASP A 13 -1.05 -1.99 6.76
N GLY A 14 -0.54 -2.76 5.82
CA GLY A 14 0.71 -3.49 5.95
C GLY A 14 0.96 -4.35 4.74
N LEU A 15 2.13 -4.97 4.72
CA LEU A 15 2.56 -5.76 3.58
C LEU A 15 2.95 -7.16 4.05
N ALA A 16 1.99 -8.08 4.05
CA ALA A 16 2.22 -9.48 4.45
C ALA A 16 2.95 -10.27 3.35
N SER A 17 2.21 -10.97 2.47
CA SER A 17 2.79 -11.63 1.28
C SER A 17 3.08 -10.63 0.16
N GLY A 18 2.40 -9.48 0.13
CA GLY A 18 2.60 -8.45 -0.87
C GLY A 18 2.18 -8.80 -2.30
N PHE A 19 1.47 -9.91 -2.53
CA PHE A 19 0.96 -10.23 -3.87
C PHE A 19 -0.07 -9.22 -4.38
N THR A 20 -0.95 -8.74 -3.50
CA THR A 20 -1.92 -7.66 -3.81
C THR A 20 -1.19 -6.39 -4.23
N MET A 21 -0.20 -5.99 -3.45
CA MET A 21 0.64 -4.82 -3.75
C MET A 21 1.37 -4.98 -5.10
N LEU A 22 1.93 -6.16 -5.38
CA LEU A 22 2.58 -6.44 -6.68
C LEU A 22 1.61 -6.34 -7.86
N ALA A 23 0.37 -6.79 -7.70
CA ALA A 23 -0.66 -6.64 -8.73
C ALA A 23 -0.99 -5.15 -8.96
N ALA A 24 -1.13 -4.36 -7.90
CA ALA A 24 -1.37 -2.92 -7.97
C ALA A 24 -0.20 -2.18 -8.66
N ILE A 25 1.05 -2.49 -8.29
CA ILE A 25 2.24 -1.94 -8.95
C ILE A 25 2.22 -2.22 -10.46
N LYS A 26 1.97 -3.48 -10.85
CA LYS A 26 1.94 -3.88 -12.27
C LYS A 26 0.84 -3.17 -13.04
N MET A 27 -0.31 -2.89 -12.41
CA MET A 27 -1.40 -2.13 -13.02
C MET A 27 -0.98 -0.66 -13.21
N ILE A 28 -0.49 -0.01 -12.16
CA ILE A 28 -0.11 1.42 -12.18
C ILE A 28 1.01 1.69 -13.20
N LYS A 29 2.02 0.81 -13.27
CA LYS A 29 3.12 0.94 -14.25
C LYS A 29 2.65 1.03 -15.71
N LYS A 30 1.50 0.44 -16.07
CA LYS A 30 0.95 0.52 -17.44
C LYS A 30 0.56 1.93 -17.85
N TYR A 31 0.37 2.83 -16.89
CA TYR A 31 -0.03 4.21 -17.11
C TYR A 31 1.15 5.19 -17.09
N ASN A 32 2.39 4.71 -17.10
CA ASN A 32 3.62 5.52 -17.14
C ASN A 32 3.69 6.60 -16.04
N PRO A 33 3.65 6.22 -14.74
CA PRO A 33 3.92 7.16 -13.67
C PRO A 33 5.34 7.73 -13.79
N LYS A 34 5.55 8.94 -13.28
CA LYS A 34 6.89 9.55 -13.20
C LYS A 34 7.75 8.83 -12.17
N GLN A 35 7.18 8.58 -10.98
CA GLN A 35 7.76 7.78 -9.90
C GLN A 35 6.63 7.07 -9.14
N LEU A 36 6.94 5.92 -8.57
CA LEU A 36 6.04 5.05 -7.85
C LEU A 36 6.64 4.68 -6.49
N TYR A 37 5.91 4.95 -5.42
CA TYR A 37 6.30 4.70 -4.05
C TYR A 37 5.27 3.83 -3.34
N ILE A 38 5.72 3.16 -2.28
CA ILE A 38 4.84 2.46 -1.33
C ILE A 38 4.97 3.11 0.03
N GLY A 39 3.83 3.39 0.67
CA GLY A 39 3.78 3.78 2.08
C GLY A 39 2.94 2.77 2.86
N ILE A 40 3.58 2.02 3.76
CA ILE A 40 2.92 0.99 4.57
C ILE A 40 3.46 1.00 6.00
N PRO A 41 2.63 0.80 7.04
CA PRO A 41 3.08 0.84 8.43
C PRO A 41 4.00 -0.31 8.85
N THR A 42 3.79 -1.52 8.33
CA THR A 42 4.48 -2.74 8.79
C THR A 42 4.68 -3.77 7.69
N ALA A 43 5.81 -4.48 7.71
CA ALA A 43 6.10 -5.58 6.77
C ALA A 43 7.17 -6.53 7.30
N PRO A 44 7.22 -7.79 6.87
CA PRO A 44 8.40 -8.61 7.07
C PRO A 44 9.48 -8.25 6.04
N LEU A 45 10.74 -8.29 6.46
CA LEU A 45 11.90 -7.91 5.63
C LEU A 45 11.94 -8.67 4.29
N HIS A 46 11.57 -9.95 4.28
CA HIS A 46 11.61 -10.77 3.07
C HIS A 46 10.63 -10.25 1.99
N THR A 47 9.47 -9.72 2.39
CA THR A 47 8.49 -9.16 1.45
C THR A 47 8.92 -7.79 0.94
N VAL A 48 9.46 -6.93 1.81
CA VAL A 48 10.06 -5.65 1.39
C VAL A 48 11.17 -5.88 0.37
N THR A 49 12.10 -6.79 0.67
CA THR A 49 13.23 -7.13 -0.22
C THR A 49 12.76 -7.65 -1.58
N ARG A 50 11.66 -8.41 -1.63
CA ARG A 50 11.09 -8.89 -2.89
C ARG A 50 10.49 -7.75 -3.73
N ILE A 51 9.84 -6.78 -3.09
CA ILE A 51 9.04 -5.75 -3.76
C ILE A 51 9.84 -4.48 -4.06
N GLN A 52 10.92 -4.20 -3.32
CA GLN A 52 11.72 -2.98 -3.49
C GLN A 52 12.24 -2.75 -4.91
N HIS A 53 12.44 -3.80 -5.69
CA HIS A 53 12.92 -3.71 -7.07
C HIS A 53 11.82 -3.32 -8.07
N GLU A 54 10.56 -3.30 -7.62
CA GLU A 54 9.40 -2.98 -8.45
C GLU A 54 8.95 -1.53 -8.32
N VAL A 55 9.52 -0.75 -7.40
CA VAL A 55 9.12 0.63 -7.10
C VAL A 55 10.36 1.49 -6.86
N ASP A 56 10.21 2.81 -6.89
CA ASP A 56 11.32 3.73 -6.65
C ASP A 56 11.74 3.75 -5.17
N GLU A 57 10.77 3.75 -4.25
CA GLU A 57 11.05 3.70 -2.81
C GLU A 57 9.90 3.07 -2.02
N ILE A 58 10.26 2.45 -0.89
CA ILE A 58 9.31 1.90 0.10
C ILE A 58 9.54 2.59 1.44
N TYR A 59 8.50 3.26 1.95
CA TYR A 59 8.48 3.83 3.29
C TYR A 59 7.75 2.88 4.24
N CYS A 60 8.52 2.21 5.11
CA CYS A 60 8.01 1.27 6.10
C CYS A 60 8.71 1.44 7.45
N PRO A 61 8.08 2.05 8.47
CA PRO A 61 8.71 2.31 9.76
C PRO A 61 8.88 1.05 10.62
N ASN A 62 8.07 0.01 10.41
CA ASN A 62 8.11 -1.24 11.18
C ASN A 62 8.46 -2.45 10.29
N ILE A 63 9.75 -2.62 10.00
CA ILE A 63 10.25 -3.80 9.28
C ILE A 63 10.61 -4.91 10.29
N ARG A 64 9.97 -6.07 10.15
CA ARG A 64 10.13 -7.22 11.06
C ARG A 64 10.98 -8.33 10.42
N LYS A 65 11.94 -8.90 11.18
CA LYS A 65 12.75 -10.06 10.76
C LYS A 65 12.18 -11.34 11.38
N THR A 66 11.08 -11.84 10.84
CA THR A 66 10.35 -12.98 11.41
C THR A 66 9.97 -14.01 10.34
N SER A 67 9.83 -15.27 10.75
CA SER A 67 9.34 -16.37 9.91
C SER A 67 7.81 -16.34 9.76
N TRP A 68 7.12 -15.74 10.73
CA TRP A 68 5.67 -15.58 10.78
C TRP A 68 5.32 -14.10 10.89
N PHE A 69 4.29 -13.66 10.19
CA PHE A 69 3.89 -12.25 10.17
C PHE A 69 2.39 -12.12 9.94
N ALA A 70 1.74 -11.31 10.78
CA ALA A 70 0.40 -10.79 10.55
C ALA A 70 0.44 -9.26 10.63
N VAL A 71 -0.31 -8.59 9.75
CA VAL A 71 -0.42 -7.12 9.78
C VAL A 71 -1.04 -6.66 11.10
N ALA A 72 -2.09 -7.36 11.54
CA ALA A 72 -2.82 -7.08 12.78
C ALA A 72 -1.90 -6.98 14.02
N ASP A 73 -0.81 -7.76 14.08
CA ASP A 73 0.15 -7.75 15.20
C ASP A 73 0.91 -6.42 15.36
N ALA A 74 0.78 -5.48 14.41
CA ALA A 74 1.33 -4.13 14.53
C ALA A 74 0.33 -3.13 15.14
N TYR A 75 -0.94 -3.50 15.28
CA TYR A 75 -2.01 -2.61 15.68
C TYR A 75 -2.49 -2.95 17.09
N LYS A 76 -2.50 -1.96 17.98
CA LYS A 76 -3.13 -2.10 19.31
C LYS A 76 -4.65 -2.30 19.21
N HIS A 77 -5.26 -1.69 18.20
CA HIS A 77 -6.67 -1.79 17.89
C HIS A 77 -6.80 -2.26 16.45
N TRP A 78 -7.03 -3.57 16.29
CA TRP A 78 -7.32 -4.17 15.00
C TRP A 78 -8.81 -4.48 14.91
N TYR A 79 -9.45 -4.03 13.83
CA TYR A 79 -10.84 -4.33 13.52
C TYR A 79 -11.01 -4.39 12.01
N ASP A 80 -12.00 -5.16 11.56
CA ASP A 80 -12.36 -5.19 10.15
C ASP A 80 -13.08 -3.89 9.81
N VAL A 81 -12.58 -3.16 8.80
CA VAL A 81 -13.21 -1.92 8.34
C VAL A 81 -14.46 -2.29 7.52
N PRO A 82 -15.68 -2.01 8.00
CA PRO A 82 -16.89 -2.37 7.27
C PRO A 82 -17.07 -1.50 6.03
N GLU A 83 -17.74 -2.04 5.02
CA GLU A 83 -18.02 -1.32 3.77
C GLU A 83 -18.68 0.05 4.01
N SER A 84 -19.59 0.14 4.99
CA SER A 84 -20.23 1.40 5.36
C SER A 84 -19.24 2.49 5.79
N GLU A 85 -18.20 2.11 6.53
CA GLU A 85 -17.15 3.04 6.97
C GLU A 85 -16.26 3.45 5.78
N VAL A 86 -15.91 2.53 4.90
CA VAL A 86 -15.19 2.84 3.65
C VAL A 86 -15.96 3.86 2.82
N LEU A 87 -17.27 3.63 2.61
CA LEU A 87 -18.13 4.53 1.85
C LEU A 87 -18.26 5.90 2.52
N GLU A 88 -18.32 5.95 3.85
CA GLU A 88 -18.35 7.20 4.61
C GLU A 88 -17.04 8.00 4.43
N ILE A 89 -15.88 7.34 4.55
CA ILE A 89 -14.56 7.96 4.34
C ILE A 89 -14.47 8.53 2.92
N ILE A 90 -14.88 7.76 1.91
CA ILE A 90 -14.87 8.20 0.50
C ILE A 90 -15.78 9.41 0.31
N LYS A 91 -17.02 9.36 0.84
CA LYS A 91 -18.00 10.46 0.73
C LYS A 91 -17.50 11.75 1.37
N ASN A 92 -16.76 11.64 2.48
CA ASN A 92 -16.25 12.79 3.22
C ASN A 92 -14.86 13.25 2.74
N SER A 93 -14.21 12.52 1.83
CA SER A 93 -12.89 12.87 1.32
C SER A 93 -12.95 14.02 0.32
N LYS A 94 -12.17 15.07 0.57
CA LYS A 94 -11.96 16.18 -0.38
C LYS A 94 -11.03 15.82 -1.53
N PHE A 95 -10.32 14.70 -1.43
CA PHE A 95 -9.32 14.24 -2.39
C PHE A 95 -9.80 13.08 -3.25
N TYR A 96 -10.95 12.49 -2.91
CA TYR A 96 -11.54 11.44 -3.72
C TYR A 96 -12.06 12.05 -5.03
N VAL A 97 -11.52 11.59 -6.15
CA VAL A 97 -11.98 12.00 -7.47
C VAL A 97 -12.97 10.95 -7.96
N LYS A 98 -14.20 11.38 -8.21
CA LYS A 98 -15.21 10.57 -8.89
C LYS A 98 -15.01 10.81 -10.39
N GLU A 99 -14.73 9.74 -11.13
CA GLU A 99 -14.81 9.78 -12.60
C GLU A 99 -16.24 10.01 -13.07
#